data_AF-A0A8C1K5X4-F1
#
_entry.id   AF-A0A8C1K5X4-F1
#
_cell.length_a   1.000
_cell.length_b   1.000
_cell.length_c   1.000
_cell.angle_alpha   90.00
_cell.angle_beta   90.00
_cell.angle_gamma   90.00
#
_symmetry.space_group_name_H-M   'P 1'
#
loop_
_entity.id
_entity.type
_entity.pdbx_description
1 polymer ?
#
loop_
_entity_poly.entity_id
_entity_poly.type
_entity_poly.pdbx_seq_one_letter_code
_entity_poly.pdbx_strand_id
1 'polypeptide(L)'
;MFDLLMPLLKICRHDVLIDRFKSYFESIVCPAVISVCLCLQQIGDRTPPWKRPAMRGFYSKLDSSSLGMAMPLNLAVETEKAQALLQTFSTASLLASAGLGAFCFLADPFLTLPFIQHHLWLRAVLDNAVHGIIGLWSWAIVIGLRKKSDFYEVVLAGFLASVIDLDHFYTAGSLSLKAAVSLPHRPPLHCSTLIPALCFSLRLLMWACRLKDSWCSLPWMLFISLASHHIRDGIRHGLWVCPFGNTAPISYWLYVTITATLPHLCSVLMYLTGTRDMISTKHGVAIDV
;
A
#
# COMPACT_ATOMS: atom_id res chain seq x y z
N MET A 1 16.28 -4.65 -17.58
CA MET A 1 15.53 -5.09 -16.38
C MET A 1 15.72 -6.59 -16.13
N PHE A 2 15.64 -7.44 -17.16
CA PHE A 2 16.01 -8.86 -17.06
C PHE A 2 17.49 -9.09 -16.74
N ASP A 3 18.41 -8.31 -17.33
CA ASP A 3 19.86 -8.54 -17.16
C ASP A 3 20.42 -8.13 -15.80
N LEU A 4 19.71 -7.30 -15.03
CA LEU A 4 20.14 -6.89 -13.68
C LEU A 4 19.63 -7.82 -12.57
N LEU A 5 18.59 -8.61 -12.83
CA LEU A 5 18.01 -9.57 -11.87
C LEU A 5 18.61 -10.99 -12.01
N MET A 6 19.11 -11.32 -13.20
CA MET A 6 19.69 -12.64 -13.52
C MET A 6 20.94 -13.04 -12.70
N PRO A 7 21.85 -12.12 -12.29
CA PRO A 7 23.00 -12.50 -11.47
C PRO A 7 22.60 -12.94 -10.05
N LEU A 8 21.49 -12.42 -9.51
CA LEU A 8 20.97 -12.80 -8.19
C LEU A 8 20.19 -14.13 -8.21
N LEU A 9 19.62 -14.49 -9.37
CA LEU A 9 18.93 -15.76 -9.58
C LEU A 9 19.88 -16.95 -9.81
N LYS A 10 21.12 -16.71 -10.29
CA LYS A 10 22.13 -17.76 -10.51
C LYS A 10 22.69 -18.41 -9.23
N ILE A 11 22.37 -17.86 -8.05
CA ILE A 11 22.83 -18.39 -6.76
C ILE A 11 21.87 -19.46 -6.20
N CYS A 12 20.67 -19.62 -6.78
CA CYS A 12 19.66 -20.55 -6.28
C CYS A 12 19.54 -21.80 -7.16
N ARG A 13 20.01 -22.94 -6.65
CA ARG A 13 20.07 -24.25 -7.33
C ARG A 13 18.71 -24.97 -7.41
N HIS A 14 17.65 -24.25 -7.78
CA HIS A 14 16.29 -24.80 -7.96
C HIS A 14 15.62 -24.19 -9.20
N ASP A 15 16.03 -24.68 -10.37
CA ASP A 15 15.59 -24.18 -11.69
C ASP A 15 14.07 -24.21 -11.88
N VAL A 16 13.37 -25.17 -11.25
CA VAL A 16 11.91 -25.32 -11.35
C VAL A 16 11.13 -24.18 -10.66
N LEU A 17 11.64 -23.64 -9.55
CA LEU A 17 10.96 -22.56 -8.81
C LEU A 17 11.13 -21.22 -9.54
N ILE A 18 12.32 -21.02 -10.14
CA ILE A 18 12.64 -19.83 -10.94
C ILE A 18 11.81 -19.79 -12.21
N ASP A 19 11.65 -20.92 -12.91
CA ASP A 19 10.85 -20.98 -14.13
C ASP A 19 9.34 -20.79 -13.86
N ARG A 20 8.81 -21.33 -12.75
CA ARG A 20 7.43 -21.05 -12.34
C ARG A 20 7.24 -19.61 -11.88
N PHE A 21 8.21 -19.03 -11.16
CA PHE A 21 8.16 -17.64 -10.73
C PHE A 21 8.23 -16.68 -11.92
N LYS A 22 9.11 -16.96 -12.90
CA LYS A 22 9.22 -16.21 -14.15
C LYS A 22 7.94 -16.33 -14.97
N SER A 23 7.42 -17.54 -15.15
CA SER A 23 6.14 -17.79 -15.82
C SER A 23 4.98 -17.06 -15.12
N TYR A 24 4.92 -17.05 -13.80
CA TYR A 24 3.90 -16.33 -13.02
C TYR A 24 4.01 -14.80 -13.15
N PHE A 25 5.23 -14.27 -13.05
CA PHE A 25 5.50 -12.85 -13.24
C PHE A 25 5.11 -12.38 -14.64
N GLU A 26 5.43 -13.16 -15.67
CA GLU A 26 5.10 -12.86 -17.07
C GLU A 26 3.62 -13.07 -17.40
N SER A 27 2.95 -14.07 -16.81
CA SER A 27 1.57 -14.44 -17.15
C SER A 27 0.48 -13.75 -16.34
N ILE A 28 0.76 -13.31 -15.11
CA ILE A 28 -0.26 -12.71 -14.22
C ILE A 28 0.12 -11.32 -13.76
N VAL A 29 1.33 -11.15 -13.21
CA VAL A 29 1.73 -9.86 -12.65
C VAL A 29 1.86 -8.81 -13.76
N CYS A 30 2.54 -9.14 -14.86
CA CYS A 30 2.70 -8.23 -15.99
C CYS A 30 1.35 -7.86 -16.61
N PRO A 31 0.44 -8.81 -16.95
CA PRO A 31 -0.86 -8.47 -17.52
C PRO A 31 -1.83 -7.80 -16.54
N ALA A 32 -1.81 -8.13 -15.25
CA ALA A 32 -2.67 -7.47 -14.25
C ALA A 32 -2.24 -6.01 -14.03
N VAL A 33 -0.93 -5.76 -13.94
CA VAL A 33 -0.39 -4.40 -13.84
C VAL A 33 -0.67 -3.62 -15.12
N ILE A 34 -0.49 -4.24 -16.30
CA ILE A 34 -0.83 -3.63 -17.60
C ILE A 34 -2.34 -3.37 -17.70
N SER A 35 -3.19 -4.30 -17.27
CA SER A 35 -4.65 -4.18 -17.33
C SER A 35 -5.16 -3.10 -16.39
N VAL A 36 -4.57 -2.97 -15.19
CA VAL A 36 -4.82 -1.83 -14.30
C VAL A 36 -4.37 -0.54 -15.00
N CYS A 37 -3.19 -0.49 -15.60
CA CYS A 37 -2.73 0.69 -16.33
C CYS A 37 -3.63 1.06 -17.53
N LEU A 38 -4.11 0.10 -18.32
CA LEU A 38 -5.01 0.32 -19.45
C LEU A 38 -6.39 0.80 -18.98
N CYS A 39 -6.93 0.21 -17.91
CA CYS A 39 -8.16 0.66 -17.27
C CYS A 39 -8.01 2.10 -16.75
N LEU A 40 -6.88 2.41 -16.11
CA LEU A 40 -6.58 3.74 -15.57
C LEU A 40 -6.35 4.79 -16.67
N GLN A 41 -5.73 4.42 -17.79
CA GLN A 41 -5.54 5.29 -18.95
C GLN A 41 -6.89 5.64 -19.59
N GLN A 42 -7.79 4.66 -19.68
CA GLN A 42 -9.15 4.85 -20.21
C GLN A 42 -10.05 5.73 -19.31
N ILE A 43 -9.73 5.85 -18.02
CA ILE A 43 -10.41 6.77 -17.09
C ILE A 43 -9.82 8.19 -17.17
N GLY A 44 -8.49 8.32 -17.32
CA GLY A 44 -7.81 9.61 -17.45
C GLY A 44 -8.28 10.43 -18.66
N ASP A 45 -8.53 9.76 -19.78
CA ASP A 45 -8.98 10.39 -21.04
C ASP A 45 -10.43 10.87 -21.03
N ARG A 46 -11.25 10.47 -20.03
CA ARG A 46 -12.66 10.89 -19.91
C ARG A 46 -12.88 12.15 -19.08
N THR A 47 -11.82 12.77 -18.56
CA THR A 47 -11.94 14.03 -17.81
C THR A 47 -11.88 15.22 -18.77
N PRO A 48 -12.90 16.11 -18.82
CA PRO A 48 -12.88 17.24 -19.74
C PRO A 48 -11.74 18.21 -19.39
N PRO A 49 -11.11 18.85 -20.39
CA PRO A 49 -10.04 19.80 -20.15
C PRO A 49 -10.59 21.02 -19.42
N TRP A 50 -10.38 21.10 -18.11
CA TRP A 50 -10.59 22.34 -17.38
C TRP A 50 -9.67 23.40 -18.00
N LYS A 51 -10.29 24.44 -18.57
CA LYS A 51 -9.60 25.64 -19.06
C LYS A 51 -8.76 26.20 -17.92
N ARG A 52 -7.43 26.20 -18.09
CA ARG A 52 -6.51 26.93 -17.21
C ARG A 52 -6.90 28.42 -17.24
N PRO A 53 -7.12 29.08 -16.10
CA PRO A 53 -7.20 30.53 -16.09
C PRO A 53 -5.85 31.09 -16.51
N ALA A 54 -5.86 32.02 -17.46
CA ALA A 54 -4.67 32.77 -17.84
C ALA A 54 -4.20 33.58 -16.63
N MET A 55 -3.00 33.28 -16.11
CA MET A 55 -2.34 34.16 -15.16
C MET A 55 -1.91 35.43 -15.90
N ARG A 56 -2.74 36.47 -15.78
CA ARG A 56 -2.39 37.84 -16.14
C ARG A 56 -1.57 38.39 -14.98
N GLY A 57 -0.33 38.78 -15.27
CA GLY A 57 0.61 39.31 -14.29
C GLY A 57 0.06 40.54 -13.57
N PHE A 58 0.21 40.54 -12.25
CA PHE A 58 0.07 41.72 -11.42
C PHE A 58 1.43 41.99 -10.75
N TYR A 59 2.16 42.94 -11.31
CA TYR A 59 3.17 43.70 -10.59
C TYR A 59 2.42 44.69 -9.70
N SER A 60 2.41 44.46 -8.39
CA SER A 60 2.04 45.49 -7.42
C SER A 60 3.19 45.71 -6.45
N LYS A 61 3.83 46.86 -6.64
CA LYS A 61 4.65 47.60 -5.68
C LYS A 61 4.07 47.47 -4.27
N LEU A 62 4.89 47.02 -3.32
CA LEU A 62 4.65 47.18 -1.89
C LEU A 62 5.92 47.80 -1.27
N ASP A 63 5.94 49.14 -1.26
CA ASP A 63 6.66 49.90 -0.24
C ASP A 63 5.70 50.08 0.93
N SER A 64 5.91 49.35 2.03
CA SER A 64 5.38 49.69 3.34
C SER A 64 6.24 49.03 4.42
N SER A 65 7.07 49.85 5.03
CA SER A 65 7.77 49.63 6.28
C SER A 65 6.86 49.03 7.36
N SER A 66 7.07 47.76 7.69
CA SER A 66 6.77 47.18 9.00
C SER A 66 7.88 46.18 9.34
N LEU A 67 8.34 46.19 10.60
CA LEU A 67 9.32 45.24 11.13
C LEU A 67 8.73 43.82 11.08
N GLY A 68 8.79 43.18 9.92
CA GLY A 68 8.64 41.74 9.78
C GLY A 68 10.03 41.12 9.84
N MET A 69 10.34 40.41 10.92
CA MET A 69 11.49 39.49 10.93
C MET A 69 11.34 38.56 9.72
N ALA A 70 12.20 38.73 8.72
CA ALA A 70 12.34 37.76 7.65
C ALA A 70 12.85 36.46 8.28
N MET A 71 11.94 35.52 8.49
CA MET A 71 12.28 34.19 8.96
C MET A 71 13.24 33.58 7.93
N PRO A 72 14.39 33.02 8.35
CA PRO A 72 15.33 32.39 7.41
C PRO A 72 14.62 31.27 6.65
N LEU A 73 14.80 31.22 5.32
CA LEU A 73 14.17 30.22 4.44
C LEU A 73 14.34 28.78 4.96
N ASN A 74 15.51 28.46 5.53
CA ASN A 74 15.77 27.15 6.14
C ASN A 74 14.88 26.87 7.35
N LEU A 75 14.63 27.86 8.21
CA LEU A 75 13.78 27.70 9.37
C LEU A 75 12.32 27.50 8.92
N ALA A 76 11.87 28.22 7.88
CA ALA A 76 10.52 28.07 7.34
C ALA A 76 10.30 26.66 6.77
N VAL A 77 11.26 26.17 5.98
CA VAL A 77 11.25 24.79 5.47
C VAL A 77 11.23 23.79 6.62
N GLU A 78 12.09 23.94 7.64
CA GLU A 78 12.12 23.07 8.82
C GLU A 78 10.79 23.07 9.60
N THR A 79 10.13 24.23 9.74
CA THR A 79 8.82 24.31 10.40
C THR A 79 7.72 23.62 9.59
N GLU A 80 7.74 23.72 8.25
CA GLU A 80 6.81 22.96 7.40
C GLU A 80 7.05 21.44 7.54
N LYS A 81 8.32 21.01 7.62
CA LYS A 81 8.67 19.60 7.86
C LYS A 81 8.14 19.12 9.21
N ALA A 82 8.36 19.90 10.26
CA ALA A 82 7.88 19.59 11.60
C ALA A 82 6.35 19.51 11.63
N GLN A 83 5.66 20.44 10.97
CA GLN A 83 4.20 20.47 10.90
C GLN A 83 3.63 19.28 10.11
N ALA A 84 4.25 18.88 9.00
CA ALA A 84 3.84 17.70 8.24
C ALA A 84 4.05 16.37 9.01
N LEU A 85 5.12 16.28 9.80
CA LEU A 85 5.35 15.17 10.72
C LEU A 85 4.32 15.16 11.85
N LEU A 86 4.03 16.30 12.46
CA LEU A 86 2.98 16.42 13.50
C LEU A 86 1.60 16.04 12.96
N GLN A 87 1.28 16.36 11.71
CA GLN A 87 0.04 15.92 11.06
C GLN A 87 0.00 14.38 10.87
N THR A 88 1.15 13.74 10.64
CA THR A 88 1.23 12.27 10.57
C THR A 88 0.93 11.61 11.93
N PHE A 89 1.27 12.30 13.02
CA PHE A 89 1.05 11.86 14.41
C PHE A 89 -0.06 12.66 15.11
N SER A 90 -1.08 13.10 14.35
CA SER A 90 -2.26 13.73 14.94
C SER A 90 -2.92 12.83 16.00
N THR A 91 -3.61 13.42 16.97
CA THR A 91 -4.36 12.64 17.98
C THR A 91 -5.38 11.70 17.33
N ALA A 92 -6.03 12.13 16.25
CA ALA A 92 -6.97 11.31 15.49
C ALA A 92 -6.29 10.11 14.82
N SER A 93 -5.12 10.30 14.20
CA SER A 93 -4.39 9.18 13.56
C SER A 93 -3.84 8.20 14.59
N LEU A 94 -3.38 8.67 15.76
CA LEU A 94 -2.96 7.82 16.87
C LEU A 94 -4.14 7.03 17.46
N LEU A 95 -5.30 7.66 17.66
CA LEU A 95 -6.51 6.95 18.11
C LEU A 95 -6.99 5.93 17.08
N ALA A 96 -6.93 6.27 15.78
CA ALA A 96 -7.27 5.34 14.71
C ALA A 96 -6.29 4.14 14.65
N SER A 97 -5.00 4.37 14.86
CA SER A 97 -3.98 3.33 14.97
C SER A 97 -4.21 2.42 16.19
N ALA A 98 -4.52 2.99 17.35
CA ALA A 98 -4.91 2.22 18.53
C ALA A 98 -6.18 1.39 18.28
N GLY A 99 -7.16 1.97 17.58
CA GLY A 99 -8.38 1.27 17.13
C GLY A 99 -8.09 0.11 16.18
N LEU A 100 -7.16 0.28 15.23
CA LEU A 100 -6.71 -0.78 14.33
C LEU A 100 -6.05 -1.94 15.11
N GLY A 101 -5.20 -1.63 16.09
CA GLY A 101 -4.62 -2.63 16.99
C GLY A 101 -5.68 -3.36 17.82
N ALA A 102 -6.65 -2.62 18.37
CA ALA A 102 -7.77 -3.20 19.11
C ALA A 102 -8.66 -4.09 18.23
N PHE A 103 -8.90 -3.69 16.98
CA PHE A 103 -9.61 -4.51 16.00
C PHE A 103 -8.90 -5.85 15.78
N CYS A 104 -7.58 -5.84 15.57
CA CYS A 104 -6.77 -7.06 15.45
C CYS A 104 -6.92 -7.96 16.70
N PHE A 105 -6.83 -7.35 17.89
CA PHE A 105 -6.98 -8.04 19.17
C PHE A 105 -8.33 -8.73 19.34
N LEU A 106 -9.40 -8.16 18.79
CA LEU A 106 -10.77 -8.71 18.89
C LEU A 106 -11.11 -9.67 17.74
N ALA A 107 -10.69 -9.35 16.52
CA ALA A 107 -11.04 -10.10 15.32
C ALA A 107 -10.37 -11.47 15.29
N ASP A 108 -9.10 -11.58 15.70
CA ASP A 108 -8.39 -12.86 15.60
C ASP A 108 -8.96 -13.93 16.55
N PRO A 109 -9.23 -13.66 17.85
CA PRO A 109 -9.94 -14.61 18.70
C PRO A 109 -11.37 -14.89 18.22
N PHE A 110 -12.05 -13.91 17.64
CA PHE A 110 -13.37 -14.14 17.05
C PHE A 110 -13.31 -15.21 15.95
N LEU A 111 -12.30 -15.15 15.06
CA LEU A 111 -12.12 -16.13 14.00
C LEU A 111 -11.80 -17.54 14.51
N THR A 112 -11.30 -17.71 15.73
CA THR A 112 -11.02 -19.04 16.30
C THR A 112 -12.24 -19.73 16.94
N LEU A 113 -13.39 -19.05 17.00
CA LEU A 113 -14.61 -19.62 17.57
C LEU A 113 -15.01 -20.92 16.85
N PRO A 114 -15.44 -21.98 17.57
CA PRO A 114 -15.71 -23.28 16.97
C PRO A 114 -16.69 -23.24 15.80
N PHE A 115 -17.76 -22.44 15.91
CA PHE A 115 -18.75 -22.32 14.84
C PHE A 115 -18.15 -21.78 13.53
N ILE A 116 -17.15 -20.90 13.60
CA ILE A 116 -16.43 -20.40 12.42
C ILE A 116 -15.51 -21.48 11.89
N GLN A 117 -14.75 -22.14 12.77
CA GLN A 117 -13.78 -23.16 12.37
C GLN A 117 -14.43 -24.40 11.74
N HIS A 118 -15.67 -24.75 12.12
CA HIS A 118 -16.42 -25.85 11.52
C HIS A 118 -16.94 -25.54 10.10
N HIS A 119 -17.08 -24.26 9.72
CA HIS A 119 -17.61 -23.86 8.42
C HIS A 119 -16.52 -23.27 7.53
N LEU A 120 -16.01 -24.07 6.59
CA LEU A 120 -14.87 -23.70 5.75
C LEU A 120 -15.06 -22.37 5.00
N TRP A 121 -16.22 -22.17 4.38
CA TRP A 121 -16.56 -20.93 3.66
C TRP A 121 -16.61 -19.73 4.58
N LEU A 122 -17.27 -19.87 5.72
CA LEU A 122 -17.38 -18.79 6.70
C LEU A 122 -16.00 -18.37 7.21
N ARG A 123 -15.16 -19.35 7.54
CA ARG A 123 -13.77 -19.11 7.94
C ARG A 123 -12.99 -18.35 6.87
N ALA A 124 -13.01 -18.84 5.63
CA ALA A 124 -12.24 -18.22 4.54
C ALA A 124 -12.71 -16.80 4.21
N VAL A 125 -14.03 -16.58 4.17
CA VAL A 125 -14.59 -15.24 3.89
C VAL A 125 -14.28 -14.26 5.01
N LEU A 126 -14.42 -14.67 6.27
CA LEU A 126 -14.14 -13.79 7.40
C LEU A 126 -12.64 -13.51 7.55
N ASP A 127 -11.77 -14.49 7.31
CA ASP A 127 -10.30 -14.30 7.35
C ASP A 127 -9.88 -13.27 6.28
N ASN A 128 -10.34 -13.44 5.03
CA ASN A 128 -10.08 -12.51 3.94
C ASN A 128 -10.70 -11.11 4.19
N ALA A 129 -11.89 -11.06 4.81
CA ALA A 129 -12.51 -9.79 5.19
C ALA A 129 -11.66 -9.04 6.24
N VAL A 130 -11.02 -9.74 7.18
CA VAL A 130 -10.10 -9.12 8.14
C VAL A 130 -8.88 -8.54 7.43
N HIS A 131 -8.28 -9.25 6.46
CA HIS A 131 -7.20 -8.70 5.63
C HIS A 131 -7.64 -7.42 4.90
N GLY A 132 -8.82 -7.44 4.28
CA GLY A 132 -9.38 -6.29 3.58
C GLY A 132 -9.63 -5.10 4.51
N ILE A 133 -10.21 -5.32 5.69
CA ILE A 133 -10.47 -4.26 6.69
C ILE A 133 -9.16 -3.67 7.19
N ILE A 134 -8.14 -4.48 7.48
CA ILE A 134 -6.83 -3.98 7.92
C ILE A 134 -6.18 -3.11 6.83
N GLY A 135 -6.18 -3.57 5.58
CA GLY A 135 -5.62 -2.80 4.46
C GLY A 135 -6.33 -1.46 4.24
N LEU A 136 -7.67 -1.50 4.25
CA LEU A 136 -8.54 -0.33 4.15
C LEU A 136 -8.24 0.69 5.26
N TRP A 137 -8.29 0.24 6.51
CA TRP A 137 -8.12 1.11 7.68
C TRP A 137 -6.69 1.67 7.75
N SER A 138 -5.69 0.85 7.41
CA SER A 138 -4.30 1.28 7.32
C SER A 138 -4.12 2.42 6.33
N TRP A 139 -4.69 2.31 5.12
CA TRP A 139 -4.60 3.38 4.13
C TRP A 139 -5.35 4.64 4.56
N ALA A 140 -6.51 4.50 5.21
CA ALA A 140 -7.26 5.64 5.75
C ALA A 140 -6.43 6.45 6.76
N ILE A 141 -5.61 5.78 7.59
CA ILE A 141 -4.67 6.44 8.50
C ILE A 141 -3.55 7.15 7.74
N VAL A 142 -3.00 6.55 6.68
CA VAL A 142 -1.90 7.14 5.88
C VAL A 142 -2.32 8.46 5.23
N ILE A 143 -3.47 8.47 4.54
CA ILE A 143 -3.91 9.62 3.76
C ILE A 143 -4.64 10.67 4.61
N GLY A 144 -5.29 10.24 5.69
CA GLY A 144 -6.20 11.08 6.48
C GLY A 144 -7.42 11.49 5.66
N LEU A 145 -8.55 10.82 5.84
CA LEU A 145 -9.78 11.07 5.07
C LEU A 145 -10.24 12.53 5.15
N ARG A 146 -10.26 13.25 4.03
CA ARG A 146 -10.73 14.64 3.95
C ARG A 146 -11.79 14.85 2.87
N LYS A 147 -11.79 14.03 1.83
CA LYS A 147 -12.65 14.18 0.64
C LYS A 147 -13.35 12.87 0.29
N LYS A 148 -14.41 12.96 -0.51
CA LYS A 148 -15.14 11.78 -1.01
C LYS A 148 -14.29 10.89 -1.92
N SER A 149 -13.33 11.46 -2.65
CA SER A 149 -12.38 10.70 -3.49
C SER A 149 -11.55 9.71 -2.68
N ASP A 150 -11.17 10.11 -1.46
CA ASP A 150 -10.30 9.35 -0.56
C ASP A 150 -10.96 8.03 -0.13
N PHE A 151 -12.30 8.00 -0.09
CA PHE A 151 -13.07 6.80 0.18
C PHE A 151 -12.78 5.70 -0.85
N TYR A 152 -12.69 6.05 -2.14
CA TYR A 152 -12.41 5.07 -3.19
C TYR A 152 -10.99 4.53 -3.08
N GLU A 153 -10.01 5.35 -2.70
CA GLU A 153 -8.64 4.89 -2.46
C GLU A 153 -8.58 3.91 -1.27
N VAL A 154 -9.29 4.23 -0.20
CA VAL A 154 -9.37 3.39 1.01
C VAL A 154 -10.06 2.05 0.71
N VAL A 155 -11.16 2.05 -0.04
CA VAL A 155 -11.80 0.81 -0.50
C VAL A 155 -10.88 0.02 -1.42
N LEU A 156 -10.16 0.69 -2.33
CA LEU A 156 -9.19 0.03 -3.22
C LEU A 156 -8.04 -0.61 -2.43
N ALA A 157 -7.53 0.04 -1.38
CA ALA A 157 -6.51 -0.53 -0.51
C ALA A 157 -6.98 -1.82 0.18
N GLY A 158 -8.22 -1.83 0.68
CA GLY A 158 -8.82 -3.04 1.24
C GLY A 158 -9.00 -4.14 0.20
N PHE A 159 -9.50 -3.79 -0.99
CA PHE A 159 -9.64 -4.73 -2.10
C PHE A 159 -8.30 -5.35 -2.51
N LEU A 160 -7.23 -4.55 -2.63
CA LEU A 160 -5.89 -5.04 -2.94
C LEU A 160 -5.37 -6.00 -1.87
N ALA A 161 -5.66 -5.75 -0.59
CA ALA A 161 -5.28 -6.65 0.49
C ALA A 161 -6.04 -7.98 0.42
N SER A 162 -7.30 -7.98 -0.02
CA SER A 162 -8.13 -9.19 -0.14
C SER A 162 -7.89 -10.01 -1.41
N VAL A 163 -7.47 -9.38 -2.51
CA VAL A 163 -7.20 -10.07 -3.79
C VAL A 163 -6.01 -11.01 -3.70
N ILE A 164 -5.09 -10.79 -2.76
CA ILE A 164 -3.91 -11.64 -2.55
C ILE A 164 -4.34 -13.10 -2.33
N ASP A 165 -5.39 -13.34 -1.54
CA ASP A 165 -5.90 -14.69 -1.25
C ASP A 165 -6.45 -15.42 -2.48
N LEU A 166 -6.74 -14.73 -3.58
CA LEU A 166 -7.18 -15.38 -4.81
C LEU A 166 -6.08 -16.22 -5.46
N ASP A 167 -4.82 -16.00 -5.10
CA ASP A 167 -3.71 -16.82 -5.58
C ASP A 167 -3.78 -18.28 -5.08
N HIS A 168 -4.51 -18.56 -4.00
CA HIS A 168 -4.80 -19.91 -3.54
C HIS A 168 -5.66 -20.66 -4.56
N PHE A 169 -6.69 -20.02 -5.10
CA PHE A 169 -7.53 -20.61 -6.15
C PHE A 169 -6.76 -20.78 -7.46
N TYR A 170 -5.93 -19.79 -7.81
CA TYR A 170 -5.05 -19.89 -8.97
C TYR A 170 -4.06 -21.05 -8.84
N THR A 171 -3.39 -21.17 -7.70
CA THR A 171 -2.41 -22.22 -7.42
C THR A 171 -3.07 -23.60 -7.34
N ALA A 172 -4.31 -23.66 -6.85
CA ALA A 172 -5.11 -24.89 -6.86
C ALA A 172 -5.60 -25.28 -8.25
N GLY A 173 -5.53 -24.39 -9.24
CA GLY A 173 -6.08 -24.61 -10.58
C GLY A 173 -7.60 -24.85 -10.58
N SER A 174 -8.31 -24.39 -9.53
CA SER A 174 -9.76 -24.62 -9.39
C SER A 174 -10.41 -23.56 -8.49
N LEU A 175 -11.72 -23.35 -8.68
CA LEU A 175 -12.55 -22.53 -7.78
C LEU A 175 -13.05 -23.30 -6.55
N SER A 176 -12.54 -24.50 -6.30
CA SER A 176 -12.89 -25.30 -5.12
C SER A 176 -12.20 -24.73 -3.89
N LEU A 177 -12.98 -24.19 -2.95
CA LEU A 177 -12.42 -23.67 -1.69
C LEU A 177 -11.63 -24.76 -0.93
N LYS A 178 -12.09 -26.01 -0.96
CA LYS A 178 -11.39 -27.14 -0.34
C LYS A 178 -9.98 -27.32 -0.94
N ALA A 179 -9.85 -27.18 -2.26
CA ALA A 179 -8.55 -27.29 -2.94
C ALA A 179 -7.65 -26.08 -2.63
N ALA A 180 -8.22 -24.88 -2.61
CA ALA A 180 -7.51 -23.64 -2.32
C ALA A 180 -6.88 -23.63 -0.91
N VAL A 181 -7.57 -24.20 0.09
CA VAL A 181 -7.04 -24.27 1.47
C VAL A 181 -6.16 -25.49 1.76
N SER A 182 -6.07 -26.45 0.83
CA SER A 182 -5.33 -27.71 1.01
C SER A 182 -4.07 -27.77 0.16
N LEU A 183 -3.51 -26.61 -0.19
CA LEU A 183 -2.34 -26.54 -1.05
C LEU A 183 -1.09 -27.11 -0.35
N PRO A 184 -0.23 -27.86 -1.08
CA PRO A 184 0.98 -28.43 -0.51
C PRO A 184 2.08 -27.37 -0.29
N HIS A 185 1.99 -26.23 -0.97
CA HIS A 185 2.98 -25.16 -0.96
C HIS A 185 2.30 -23.80 -0.89
N ARG A 186 3.00 -22.81 -0.33
CA ARG A 186 2.49 -21.44 -0.21
C ARG A 186 2.34 -20.80 -1.60
N PRO A 187 1.19 -20.21 -1.93
CA PRO A 187 0.99 -19.49 -3.18
C PRO A 187 1.98 -18.32 -3.39
N PRO A 188 2.27 -17.95 -4.64
CA PRO A 188 3.35 -17.02 -4.96
C PRO A 188 3.10 -15.58 -4.49
N LEU A 189 1.88 -15.04 -4.45
CA LEU A 189 1.67 -13.65 -4.01
C LEU A 189 2.02 -13.47 -2.55
N HIS A 190 1.99 -14.55 -1.77
CA HIS A 190 2.39 -14.56 -0.38
C HIS A 190 3.93 -14.60 -0.17
N CYS A 191 4.73 -14.47 -1.24
CA CYS A 191 6.17 -14.26 -1.13
C CYS A 191 6.46 -12.79 -0.78
N SER A 192 6.87 -12.50 0.46
CA SER A 192 7.14 -11.13 0.94
C SER A 192 8.21 -10.38 0.14
N THR A 193 9.17 -11.09 -0.49
CA THR A 193 10.14 -10.46 -1.41
C THR A 193 9.47 -9.82 -2.64
N LEU A 194 8.27 -10.27 -3.03
CA LEU A 194 7.53 -9.66 -4.14
C LEU A 194 7.04 -8.25 -3.81
N ILE A 195 6.79 -7.93 -2.55
CA ILE A 195 6.23 -6.63 -2.16
C ILE A 195 7.12 -5.47 -2.67
N PRO A 196 8.41 -5.37 -2.31
CA PRO A 196 9.27 -4.30 -2.82
C PRO A 196 9.45 -4.39 -4.34
N ALA A 197 9.51 -5.58 -4.92
CA ALA A 197 9.65 -5.77 -6.37
C ALA A 197 8.45 -5.21 -7.14
N LEU A 198 7.22 -5.49 -6.68
CA LEU A 198 5.97 -4.99 -7.26
C LEU A 198 5.85 -3.48 -7.10
N CYS A 199 6.12 -2.95 -5.91
CA CYS A 199 6.06 -1.51 -5.65
C CYS A 199 7.06 -0.73 -6.51
N PHE A 200 8.30 -1.23 -6.63
CA PHE A 200 9.34 -0.64 -7.47
C PHE A 200 8.99 -0.74 -8.96
N SER A 201 8.53 -1.90 -9.42
CA SER A 201 8.13 -2.10 -10.82
C SER A 201 6.98 -1.18 -11.20
N LEU A 202 5.98 -1.03 -10.33
CA LEU A 202 4.88 -0.10 -10.54
C LEU A 202 5.36 1.35 -10.59
N ARG A 203 6.26 1.75 -9.69
CA ARG A 203 6.85 3.10 -9.72
C ARG A 203 7.61 3.35 -11.02
N LEU A 204 8.40 2.38 -11.49
CA LEU A 204 9.14 2.47 -12.75
C LEU A 204 8.19 2.55 -13.95
N LEU A 205 7.11 1.75 -13.95
CA LEU A 205 6.10 1.76 -14.99
C LEU A 205 5.39 3.11 -15.07
N MET A 206 4.98 3.66 -13.93
CA MET A 206 4.37 4.99 -13.86
C MET A 206 5.29 6.07 -14.43
N TRP A 207 6.59 6.00 -14.09
CA TRP A 207 7.60 6.90 -14.63
C TRP A 207 7.76 6.73 -16.15
N ALA A 208 7.87 5.49 -16.64
CA ALA A 208 8.05 5.18 -18.06
C ALA A 208 6.84 5.59 -18.91
N CYS A 209 5.63 5.32 -18.43
CA CYS A 209 4.37 5.67 -19.10
C CYS A 209 3.97 7.14 -18.90
N ARG A 210 4.80 7.96 -18.23
CA ARG A 210 4.50 9.36 -17.89
C ARG A 210 3.12 9.52 -17.23
N LEU A 211 2.71 8.52 -16.45
CA LEU A 211 1.46 8.59 -15.71
C LEU A 211 1.58 9.76 -14.74
N LYS A 212 0.72 10.77 -14.94
CA LYS A 212 0.71 12.01 -14.16
C LYS A 212 0.70 11.70 -12.66
N ASP A 213 1.11 12.70 -11.87
CA ASP A 213 1.12 12.73 -10.40
C ASP A 213 -0.20 12.34 -9.70
N SER A 214 -1.28 12.09 -10.43
CA SER A 214 -2.60 11.71 -9.88
C SER A 214 -2.57 10.40 -9.12
N TRP A 215 -1.60 9.52 -9.41
CA TRP A 215 -1.53 8.17 -8.86
C TRP A 215 -0.24 7.94 -8.07
N CYS A 216 0.49 9.00 -7.68
CA CYS A 216 1.78 8.88 -7.00
C CYS A 216 1.73 8.08 -5.68
N SER A 217 0.54 7.98 -5.09
CA SER A 217 0.24 7.19 -3.89
C SER A 217 0.06 5.69 -4.16
N LEU A 218 -0.18 5.27 -5.41
CA LEU A 218 -0.53 3.88 -5.76
C LEU A 218 0.54 2.85 -5.35
N PRO A 219 1.86 3.07 -5.54
CA PRO A 219 2.88 2.14 -5.04
C PRO A 219 2.87 2.01 -3.51
N TRP A 220 2.56 3.09 -2.79
CA TRP A 220 2.47 3.08 -1.33
C TRP A 220 1.19 2.41 -0.83
N MET A 221 0.09 2.57 -1.56
CA MET A 221 -1.16 1.85 -1.32
C MET A 221 -0.95 0.35 -1.54
N LEU A 222 -0.29 -0.04 -2.63
CA LEU A 222 0.06 -1.43 -2.87
C LEU A 222 0.96 -1.98 -1.74
N PHE A 223 1.97 -1.20 -1.33
CA PHE A 223 2.83 -1.56 -0.21
C PHE A 223 2.03 -1.81 1.08
N ILE A 224 1.16 -0.88 1.49
CA ILE A 224 0.41 -1.03 2.75
C ILE A 224 -0.53 -2.24 2.70
N SER A 225 -1.20 -2.46 1.57
CA SER A 225 -2.13 -3.57 1.39
C SER A 225 -1.42 -4.92 1.47
N LEU A 226 -0.33 -5.09 0.72
CA LEU A 226 0.42 -6.35 0.71
C LEU A 226 1.18 -6.57 2.02
N ALA A 227 1.84 -5.54 2.56
CA ALA A 227 2.60 -5.67 3.79
C ALA A 227 1.70 -6.05 4.96
N SER A 228 0.58 -5.36 5.16
CA SER A 228 -0.36 -5.68 6.24
C SER A 228 -0.94 -7.09 6.13
N HIS A 229 -1.29 -7.53 4.91
CA HIS A 229 -1.71 -8.89 4.64
C HIS A 229 -0.63 -9.91 5.09
N HIS A 230 0.61 -9.74 4.62
CA HIS A 230 1.70 -10.66 4.93
C HIS A 230 2.10 -10.65 6.41
N ILE A 231 2.03 -9.49 7.08
CA ILE A 231 2.33 -9.35 8.51
C ILE A 231 1.33 -10.16 9.34
N ARG A 232 0.04 -10.10 9.02
CA ARG A 232 -1.00 -10.89 9.70
C ARG A 232 -0.80 -12.39 9.45
N ASP A 233 -0.58 -12.79 8.21
CA ASP A 233 -0.29 -14.18 7.85
C ASP A 233 0.98 -14.74 8.49
N GLY A 234 1.95 -13.86 8.73
CA GLY A 234 3.21 -14.19 9.36
C GLY A 234 3.07 -14.76 10.76
N ILE A 235 1.92 -14.60 11.44
CA ILE A 235 1.65 -15.20 12.76
C ILE A 235 1.72 -16.74 12.69
N ARG A 236 1.26 -17.35 11.59
CA ARG A 236 1.17 -18.81 11.46
C ARG A 236 2.41 -19.42 10.80
N HIS A 237 2.92 -18.76 9.76
CA HIS A 237 3.94 -19.33 8.88
C HIS A 237 5.23 -18.51 8.75
N GLY A 238 5.29 -17.34 9.40
CA GLY A 238 6.37 -16.39 9.18
C GLY A 238 6.27 -15.69 7.80
N LEU A 239 7.23 -14.80 7.54
CA LEU A 239 7.36 -14.13 6.25
C LEU A 239 8.16 -15.01 5.30
N TRP A 240 7.70 -15.14 4.06
CA TRP A 240 8.44 -15.88 3.03
C TRP A 240 9.35 -14.91 2.29
N VAL A 241 10.65 -14.98 2.57
CA VAL A 241 11.68 -14.13 1.98
C VAL A 241 12.49 -14.97 0.98
N CYS A 242 12.01 -15.10 -0.25
CA CYS A 242 12.76 -15.76 -1.33
C CYS A 242 14.05 -14.97 -1.67
N PRO A 243 15.21 -15.63 -1.90
CA PRO A 243 15.47 -17.08 -1.87
C PRO A 243 15.86 -17.64 -0.49
N PHE A 244 15.84 -16.83 0.57
CA PHE A 244 16.30 -17.17 1.92
C PHE A 244 15.34 -18.07 2.71
N GLY A 245 14.12 -18.32 2.21
CA GLY A 245 13.13 -19.20 2.84
C GLY A 245 12.15 -18.45 3.74
N ASN A 246 11.62 -19.13 4.76
CA ASN A 246 10.65 -18.53 5.69
C ASN A 246 11.35 -18.03 6.96
N THR A 247 10.91 -16.89 7.50
CA THR A 247 11.28 -16.48 8.85
C THR A 247 10.57 -17.35 9.89
N ALA A 248 10.96 -17.22 11.16
CA ALA A 248 10.14 -17.74 12.25
C ALA A 248 8.74 -17.07 12.24
N PRO A 249 7.69 -17.76 12.75
CA PRO A 249 6.38 -17.15 12.96
C PRO A 249 6.48 -15.88 13.80
N ILE A 250 5.74 -14.85 13.41
CA ILE A 250 5.70 -13.55 14.08
C ILE A 250 4.94 -13.72 15.39
N SER A 251 5.51 -13.23 16.50
CA SER A 251 4.78 -13.25 17.78
C SER A 251 3.53 -12.37 17.70
N TYR A 252 2.46 -12.78 18.37
CA TYR A 252 1.16 -12.10 18.25
C TYR A 252 1.23 -10.60 18.56
N TRP A 253 1.88 -10.22 19.66
CA TRP A 253 2.06 -8.83 20.05
C TRP A 253 2.92 -8.03 19.06
N LEU A 254 3.91 -8.68 18.44
CA LEU A 254 4.72 -8.05 17.40
C LEU A 254 3.89 -7.77 16.15
N TYR A 255 3.04 -8.71 15.72
CA TYR A 255 2.08 -8.49 14.63
C TYR A 255 1.15 -7.29 14.90
N VAL A 256 0.52 -7.25 16.08
CA VAL A 256 -0.43 -6.16 16.42
C VAL A 256 0.30 -4.81 16.45
N THR A 257 1.50 -4.78 17.05
CA THR A 257 2.31 -3.56 17.13
C THR A 257 2.74 -3.08 15.75
N ILE A 258 3.24 -3.99 14.89
CA ILE A 258 3.62 -3.65 13.52
C ILE A 258 2.40 -3.14 12.76
N THR A 259 1.26 -3.84 12.82
CA THR A 259 0.04 -3.45 12.09
C THR A 259 -0.47 -2.08 12.51
N ALA A 260 -0.44 -1.76 13.81
CA ALA A 260 -0.83 -0.45 14.31
C ALA A 260 0.13 0.67 13.88
N THR A 261 1.44 0.40 13.84
CA THR A 261 2.48 1.42 13.55
C THR A 261 2.83 1.57 12.06
N LEU A 262 2.55 0.54 11.25
CA LEU A 262 2.87 0.49 9.82
C LEU A 262 2.29 1.68 9.01
N PRO A 263 1.05 2.15 9.23
CA PRO A 263 0.52 3.32 8.54
C PRO A 263 1.32 4.60 8.80
N HIS A 264 1.77 4.81 10.03
CA HIS A 264 2.58 6.00 10.37
C HIS A 264 3.96 5.91 9.74
N LEU A 265 4.59 4.73 9.77
CA LEU A 265 5.86 4.50 9.09
C LEU A 265 5.72 4.77 7.58
N CYS A 266 4.66 4.25 6.95
CA CYS A 266 4.37 4.50 5.54
C CYS A 266 4.20 5.99 5.24
N SER A 267 3.45 6.72 6.06
CA SER A 267 3.27 8.17 5.92
C SER A 267 4.59 8.94 6.03
N VAL A 268 5.45 8.59 6.99
CA VAL A 268 6.79 9.18 7.14
C VAL A 268 7.65 8.90 5.90
N LEU A 269 7.64 7.67 5.38
CA LEU A 269 8.40 7.32 4.17
C LEU A 269 7.86 8.03 2.92
N MET A 270 6.54 8.17 2.78
CA MET A 270 5.91 8.95 1.72
C MET A 270 6.33 10.42 1.77
N TYR A 271 6.47 10.96 2.98
CA TYR A 271 6.98 12.31 3.20
C TYR A 271 8.45 12.44 2.80
N LEU A 272 9.33 11.54 3.28
CA LEU A 272 10.76 11.55 2.97
C LEU A 272 11.06 11.37 1.47
N THR A 273 10.19 10.67 0.75
CA THR A 273 10.31 10.49 -0.71
C THR A 273 9.66 11.60 -1.54
N GLY A 274 9.14 12.66 -0.91
CA GLY A 274 8.46 13.78 -1.57
C GLY A 274 7.09 13.42 -2.17
N THR A 275 6.60 12.20 -1.95
CA THR A 275 5.29 11.76 -2.46
C THR A 275 4.15 12.51 -1.76
N ARG A 276 4.31 12.81 -0.47
CA ARG A 276 3.29 13.53 0.33
C ARG A 276 3.12 14.99 -0.13
N ASP A 277 4.20 15.66 -0.54
CA ASP A 277 4.15 17.04 -1.02
C ASP A 277 3.41 17.14 -2.37
N MET A 278 3.60 16.15 -3.25
CA MET A 278 2.84 16.02 -4.50
C MET A 278 1.34 15.79 -4.26
N ILE A 279 0.99 15.03 -3.21
CA ILE A 279 -0.41 14.81 -2.82
C ILE A 279 -1.02 16.10 -2.24
N SER A 280 -0.29 16.84 -1.39
CA SER A 280 -0.77 18.06 -0.76
C SER A 280 -0.98 19.22 -1.76
N THR A 281 0.02 19.47 -2.61
CA THR A 281 0.01 20.58 -3.60
C THR A 281 -1.07 20.42 -4.67
N LYS A 282 -1.37 19.19 -5.07
CA LYS A 282 -2.38 18.89 -6.10
C LYS A 282 -3.82 19.01 -5.60
N HIS A 283 -4.02 18.87 -4.30
CA HIS A 283 -5.36 18.81 -3.69
C HIS A 283 -5.80 20.13 -3.06
N GLY A 284 -5.10 21.22 -3.32
CA GLY A 284 -5.55 22.56 -2.95
C GLY A 284 -5.74 22.70 -1.44
N VAL A 285 -4.74 22.29 -0.65
CA VAL A 285 -4.62 22.85 0.68
C VAL A 285 -4.01 24.24 0.49
N ALA A 286 -4.88 25.22 0.30
CA ALA A 286 -4.65 26.51 0.94
C ALA A 286 -4.48 26.17 2.42
N ILE A 287 -3.24 26.19 2.89
CA ILE A 287 -2.99 26.38 4.30
C ILE A 287 -3.32 27.85 4.51
N ASP A 288 -4.59 28.16 4.76
CA ASP A 288 -4.92 29.39 5.48
C ASP A 288 -4.39 29.17 6.90
N VAL A 289 -3.24 29.79 7.18
CA VAL A 289 -2.91 30.32 8.50
C VAL A 289 -3.13 31.82 8.44
#